data_AF-A0A4P5ZEK8-F1
#
_entry.id   AF-A0A4P5ZEK8-F1
#
_cell.length_a   1.000
_cell.length_b   1.000
_cell.length_c   1.000
_cell.angle_alpha   90.00
_cell.angle_beta   90.00
_cell.angle_gamma   90.00
#
_symmetry.space_group_name_H-M   'P 1'
#
loop_
_entity.id
_entity.type
_entity.pdbx_description
1 polymer ?
#
loop_
_entity_poly.entity_id
_entity_poly.type
_entity_poly.pdbx_seq_one_letter_code
_entity_poly.pdbx_strand_id
1 'polypeptide(L)'
;MGDSFIIEEKLNVLKKRLDNFISNEISEDLLNREYGLGKNYAQWILENKPNIKLDDNKYTKFSYRPFDDKYTYFDNKLIWRWRVDVMQHFIKGENVGIDLCRQLVSDSYSHIFVTNKIVDDSFVSNKSRERGYVFPLYLYPDNHEQQIILSTAKRTPNLNTDIIKQIAEKLGLTFTNEKETTENTFAPIDILDYIYAVLHSPNYREKYKEFLKIDFPRVPYPKDQNTFWQLVKLGEEIRQIHLLESPIVEKYITQYPIDGDNIVTKPKYQDGKVYINNTQYFNHVPEIAWNFYIGGYQPAQKWLKDRKDRKLEIEDIFHYQKIIVALTETDRLMKEIDKIAIE
;
A
#
# COMPACT_ATOMS: atom_id res chain seq x y z
N MET A 1 2.33 18.84 -9.53
CA MET A 1 1.74 17.88 -8.57
C MET A 1 0.38 18.44 -8.20
N GLY A 2 -0.66 17.60 -8.21
CA GLY A 2 -2.06 18.01 -8.03
C GLY A 2 -2.69 17.48 -6.75
N ASP A 3 -1.89 16.83 -5.90
CA ASP A 3 -2.33 16.01 -4.78
C ASP A 3 -3.28 16.75 -3.85
N SER A 4 -2.94 17.96 -3.44
CA SER A 4 -3.76 18.81 -2.57
C SER A 4 -5.16 19.11 -3.12
N PHE A 5 -5.36 19.05 -4.44
CA PHE A 5 -6.65 19.24 -5.08
C PHE A 5 -7.39 17.90 -5.27
N ILE A 6 -6.72 16.89 -5.84
CA ILE A 6 -7.41 15.66 -6.29
C ILE A 6 -7.40 14.52 -5.26
N ILE A 7 -6.58 14.61 -4.22
CA ILE A 7 -6.47 13.61 -3.15
C ILE A 7 -7.10 14.18 -1.89
N GLU A 8 -7.85 13.35 -1.18
CA GLU A 8 -8.54 13.75 0.05
C GLU A 8 -8.81 12.54 0.95
N GLU A 9 -8.86 12.72 2.26
CA GLU A 9 -9.14 11.63 3.21
C GLU A 9 -10.63 11.32 3.34
N LYS A 10 -11.47 12.34 3.24
CA LYS A 10 -12.93 12.20 3.35
C LYS A 10 -13.58 12.32 1.98
N LEU A 11 -14.19 11.24 1.50
CA LEU A 11 -14.83 11.17 0.18
C LEU A 11 -15.82 12.32 -0.07
N ASN A 12 -16.63 12.69 0.92
CA ASN A 12 -17.60 13.78 0.80
C ASN A 12 -16.94 15.15 0.58
N VAL A 13 -15.75 15.38 1.12
CA VAL A 13 -14.97 16.60 0.89
C VAL A 13 -14.47 16.63 -0.54
N LEU A 14 -13.95 15.50 -1.06
CA LEU A 14 -13.53 15.39 -2.45
C LEU A 14 -14.70 15.63 -3.42
N LYS A 15 -15.85 14.99 -3.18
CA LYS A 15 -17.06 15.17 -4.00
C LYS A 15 -17.47 16.64 -4.06
N LYS A 16 -17.63 17.28 -2.90
CA LYS A 16 -17.97 18.71 -2.83
C LYS A 16 -16.95 19.61 -3.54
N ARG A 17 -15.66 19.30 -3.41
CA ARG A 17 -14.59 20.04 -4.09
C ARG A 17 -14.72 19.92 -5.62
N LEU A 18 -14.92 18.71 -6.14
CA LEU A 18 -15.07 18.48 -7.58
C LEU A 18 -16.38 19.04 -8.12
N ASP A 19 -17.49 18.91 -7.39
CA ASP A 19 -18.76 19.53 -7.75
C ASP A 19 -18.61 21.05 -7.85
N ASN A 20 -18.01 21.68 -6.84
CA ASN A 20 -17.71 23.11 -6.86
C ASN A 20 -16.81 23.49 -8.04
N PHE A 21 -15.79 22.67 -8.33
CA PHE A 21 -14.89 22.88 -9.45
C PHE A 21 -15.60 22.84 -10.80
N ILE A 22 -16.56 21.93 -10.98
CA ILE A 22 -17.31 21.81 -12.24
C ILE A 22 -18.39 22.90 -12.36
N SER A 23 -19.11 23.20 -11.29
CA SER A 23 -20.28 24.10 -11.33
C SER A 23 -19.96 25.59 -11.36
N ASN A 24 -18.77 26.01 -10.92
CA ASN A 24 -18.42 27.44 -10.79
C ASN A 24 -17.27 27.83 -11.71
N GLU A 25 -17.24 29.07 -12.19
CA GLU A 25 -16.04 29.62 -12.81
C GLU A 25 -14.94 29.80 -11.74
N ILE A 26 -13.78 29.20 -11.99
CA ILE A 26 -12.64 29.21 -11.07
C ILE A 26 -11.40 29.61 -11.86
N SER A 27 -10.67 30.59 -11.36
CA SER A 27 -9.44 31.06 -11.98
C SER A 27 -8.24 30.19 -11.60
N GLU A 28 -7.20 30.23 -12.44
CA GLU A 28 -5.94 29.55 -12.14
C GLU A 28 -5.28 30.08 -10.86
N ASP A 29 -5.35 31.41 -10.62
CA ASP A 29 -4.83 32.06 -9.40
C ASP A 29 -5.49 31.51 -8.13
N LEU A 30 -6.83 31.34 -8.16
CA LEU A 30 -7.57 30.81 -7.02
C LEU A 30 -7.13 29.36 -6.71
N LEU A 31 -7.03 28.50 -7.72
CA LEU A 31 -6.60 27.11 -7.56
C LEU A 31 -5.17 27.02 -7.00
N ASN A 32 -4.25 27.81 -7.55
CA ASN A 32 -2.87 27.83 -7.10
C ASN A 32 -2.75 28.34 -5.66
N ARG A 33 -3.53 29.37 -5.28
CA ARG A 33 -3.53 29.93 -3.93
C ARG A 33 -4.11 28.96 -2.90
N GLU A 34 -5.23 28.29 -3.21
CA GLU A 34 -5.89 27.38 -2.27
C GLU A 34 -5.15 26.05 -2.10
N TYR A 35 -4.60 25.51 -3.18
CA TYR A 35 -4.07 24.15 -3.18
C TYR A 35 -2.55 24.09 -3.36
N GLY A 36 -1.85 25.19 -3.67
CA GLY A 36 -0.40 25.16 -3.84
C GLY A 36 0.04 24.23 -4.97
N LEU A 37 -0.67 24.27 -6.09
CA LEU A 37 -0.51 23.30 -7.18
C LEU A 37 0.83 23.44 -7.89
N GLY A 38 1.36 22.32 -8.36
CA GLY A 38 2.58 22.34 -9.15
C GLY A 38 2.37 23.00 -10.51
N LYS A 39 3.48 23.49 -11.09
CA LYS A 39 3.53 24.18 -12.38
C LYS A 39 2.66 23.48 -13.44
N ASN A 40 1.82 24.27 -14.12
CA ASN A 40 0.89 23.88 -15.19
C ASN A 40 -0.31 23.01 -14.77
N TYR A 41 -0.40 22.50 -13.54
CA TYR A 41 -1.49 21.58 -13.17
C TYR A 41 -2.85 22.30 -13.15
N ALA A 42 -2.92 23.51 -12.59
CA ALA A 42 -4.15 24.31 -12.56
C ALA A 42 -4.67 24.62 -13.97
N GLN A 43 -3.79 25.13 -14.85
CA GLN A 43 -4.12 25.35 -16.26
C GLN A 43 -4.64 24.08 -16.94
N TRP A 44 -3.93 22.95 -16.76
CA TRP A 44 -4.28 21.68 -17.38
C TRP A 44 -5.66 21.15 -16.94
N ILE A 45 -6.02 21.20 -15.65
CA ILE A 45 -7.36 20.78 -15.22
C ILE A 45 -8.46 21.73 -15.70
N LEU A 46 -8.16 23.04 -15.84
CA LEU A 46 -9.11 24.02 -16.39
C LEU A 46 -9.37 23.77 -17.88
N GLU A 47 -8.34 23.43 -18.66
CA GLU A 47 -8.48 23.04 -20.07
C GLU A 47 -9.32 21.76 -20.24
N ASN A 48 -9.19 20.82 -19.31
CA ASN A 48 -9.96 19.58 -19.33
C ASN A 48 -11.39 19.74 -18.82
N LYS A 49 -11.66 20.74 -17.98
CA LYS A 49 -12.92 20.93 -17.25
C LYS A 49 -14.19 20.79 -18.11
N PRO A 50 -14.29 21.36 -19.34
CA PRO A 50 -15.49 21.21 -20.17
C PRO A 50 -15.81 19.75 -20.56
N ASN A 51 -14.81 18.87 -20.50
CA ASN A 51 -14.94 17.46 -20.86
C ASN A 51 -15.11 16.54 -19.65
N ILE A 52 -15.18 17.08 -18.43
CA ILE A 52 -15.36 16.30 -17.21
C ILE A 52 -16.86 16.11 -16.97
N LYS A 53 -17.28 14.85 -16.94
CA LYS A 53 -18.60 14.43 -16.45
C LYS A 53 -18.35 13.57 -15.23
N LEU A 54 -18.71 14.10 -14.06
CA LEU A 54 -18.54 13.37 -12.80
C LEU A 54 -19.41 12.10 -12.82
N ASP A 55 -18.84 11.02 -12.31
CA ASP A 55 -19.43 9.68 -12.27
C ASP A 55 -19.04 9.10 -10.93
N ASP A 56 -20.04 8.71 -10.14
CA ASP A 56 -19.83 8.22 -8.79
C ASP A 56 -18.95 6.97 -8.73
N ASN A 57 -18.90 6.18 -9.81
CA ASN A 57 -18.08 4.98 -9.91
C ASN A 57 -16.58 5.26 -10.07
N LYS A 58 -16.19 6.50 -10.38
CA LYS A 58 -14.78 6.89 -10.54
C LYS A 58 -14.15 7.40 -9.26
N TYR A 59 -14.94 7.67 -8.21
CA TYR A 59 -14.37 7.94 -6.89
C TYR A 59 -13.82 6.65 -6.32
N THR A 60 -12.51 6.60 -6.12
CA THR A 60 -11.81 5.38 -5.71
C THR A 60 -10.97 5.66 -4.48
N LYS A 61 -11.01 4.72 -3.54
CA LYS A 61 -10.05 4.68 -2.44
C LYS A 61 -8.74 4.06 -2.95
N PHE A 62 -7.61 4.66 -2.61
CA PHE A 62 -6.30 4.21 -3.06
C PHE A 62 -5.27 4.26 -1.94
N SER A 63 -4.23 3.44 -2.09
CA SER A 63 -3.14 3.37 -1.13
C SER A 63 -2.19 4.54 -1.38
N TYR A 64 -2.31 5.60 -0.57
CA TYR A 64 -1.48 6.80 -0.72
C TYR A 64 -0.09 6.54 -0.14
N ARG A 65 -0.01 6.13 1.13
CA ARG A 65 1.24 5.79 1.84
C ARG A 65 1.01 4.52 2.66
N PRO A 66 2.04 3.84 3.21
CA PRO A 66 1.83 2.59 3.92
C PRO A 66 0.87 2.82 5.10
N PHE A 67 -0.22 2.06 5.13
CA PHE A 67 -1.33 2.20 6.08
C PHE A 67 -2.09 3.54 6.04
N ASP A 68 -1.96 4.35 4.98
CA ASP A 68 -2.72 5.59 4.81
C ASP A 68 -3.41 5.55 3.45
N ASP A 69 -4.67 5.12 3.47
CA ASP A 69 -5.54 5.15 2.30
C ASP A 69 -6.20 6.53 2.18
N LYS A 70 -6.33 7.03 0.95
CA LYS A 70 -7.07 8.26 0.63
C LYS A 70 -8.06 8.02 -0.50
N TYR A 71 -8.86 9.02 -0.81
CA TYR A 71 -9.76 9.06 -1.96
C TYR A 71 -9.18 9.92 -3.06
N THR A 72 -9.45 9.51 -4.30
CA THR A 72 -9.18 10.27 -5.52
C THR A 72 -10.32 10.05 -6.52
N TYR A 73 -10.30 10.79 -7.63
CA TYR A 73 -11.21 10.60 -8.75
C TYR A 73 -10.43 10.07 -9.95
N PHE A 74 -10.59 8.78 -10.26
CA PHE A 74 -9.79 8.05 -11.24
C PHE A 74 -10.19 8.37 -12.69
N ASP A 75 -9.72 9.51 -13.19
CA ASP A 75 -9.92 9.97 -14.58
C ASP A 75 -8.70 10.74 -15.08
N ASN A 76 -8.29 10.50 -16.33
CA ASN A 76 -7.14 11.16 -16.94
C ASN A 76 -7.30 12.67 -17.15
N LYS A 77 -8.49 13.25 -16.95
CA LYS A 77 -8.72 14.69 -16.98
C LYS A 77 -8.31 15.41 -15.69
N LEU A 78 -8.19 14.64 -14.60
CA LEU A 78 -7.82 15.16 -13.27
C LEU A 78 -6.54 14.50 -12.73
N ILE A 79 -6.21 13.29 -13.19
CA ILE A 79 -4.98 12.58 -12.85
C ILE A 79 -4.10 12.45 -14.10
N TRP A 80 -3.04 13.25 -14.15
CA TRP A 80 -2.16 13.31 -15.32
C TRP A 80 -1.51 11.96 -15.66
N ARG A 81 -0.96 11.25 -14.67
CA ARG A 81 -0.26 9.97 -14.86
C ARG A 81 -1.01 8.84 -14.17
N TRP A 82 -2.26 8.62 -14.56
CA TRP A 82 -3.16 7.66 -13.92
C TRP A 82 -2.83 6.17 -14.12
N ARG A 83 -1.88 5.82 -15.01
CA ARG A 83 -1.39 4.44 -15.23
C ARG A 83 -2.52 3.41 -15.40
N VAL A 84 -3.54 3.76 -16.18
CA VAL A 84 -4.76 2.95 -16.34
C VAL A 84 -4.49 1.50 -16.69
N ASP A 85 -3.52 1.23 -17.58
CA ASP A 85 -3.18 -0.13 -18.03
C ASP A 85 -2.85 -1.09 -16.87
N VAL A 86 -2.28 -0.56 -15.77
CA VAL A 86 -1.95 -1.34 -14.56
C VAL A 86 -3.05 -1.17 -13.50
N MET A 87 -3.44 0.08 -13.22
CA MET A 87 -4.34 0.40 -12.11
C MET A 87 -5.75 -0.15 -12.30
N GLN A 88 -6.19 -0.33 -13.55
CA GLN A 88 -7.50 -0.93 -13.84
C GLN A 88 -7.68 -2.32 -13.22
N HIS A 89 -6.60 -3.08 -13.03
CA HIS A 89 -6.67 -4.43 -12.46
C HIS A 89 -6.98 -4.44 -10.96
N PHE A 90 -6.91 -3.30 -10.28
CA PHE A 90 -7.37 -3.12 -8.91
C PHE A 90 -8.77 -2.47 -8.83
N ILE A 91 -9.30 -1.99 -9.95
CA ILE A 91 -10.63 -1.34 -10.02
C ILE A 91 -11.69 -2.32 -10.53
N LYS A 92 -11.34 -3.16 -11.52
CA LYS A 92 -12.27 -4.11 -12.17
C LYS A 92 -12.74 -5.24 -11.24
N GLY A 93 -12.02 -5.50 -10.14
CA GLY A 93 -12.39 -6.52 -9.16
C GLY A 93 -11.32 -6.68 -8.07
N GLU A 94 -11.56 -7.64 -7.16
CA GLU A 94 -10.62 -7.96 -6.09
C GLU A 94 -9.27 -8.39 -6.64
N ASN A 95 -8.21 -7.76 -6.15
CA ASN A 95 -6.85 -8.08 -6.53
C ASN A 95 -5.91 -7.74 -5.38
N VAL A 96 -4.73 -8.30 -5.43
CA VAL A 96 -3.63 -7.98 -4.52
C VAL A 96 -2.38 -7.76 -5.37
N GLY A 97 -1.49 -6.89 -4.92
CA GLY A 97 -0.24 -6.65 -5.60
C GLY A 97 0.85 -6.23 -4.63
N ILE A 98 2.08 -6.40 -5.06
CA ILE A 98 3.26 -5.91 -4.34
C ILE A 98 3.69 -4.62 -5.03
N ASP A 99 3.92 -3.57 -4.24
CA ASP A 99 4.63 -2.37 -4.67
C ASP A 99 6.07 -2.40 -4.17
N LEU A 100 7.01 -2.10 -5.06
CA LEU A 100 8.41 -1.97 -4.72
C LEU A 100 9.14 -0.98 -5.63
N CYS A 101 10.29 -0.49 -5.17
CA CYS A 101 11.16 0.37 -5.97
C CYS A 101 12.19 -0.44 -6.75
N ARG A 102 12.43 -0.05 -8.01
CA ARG A 102 13.51 -0.64 -8.83
C ARG A 102 14.90 -0.21 -8.38
N GLN A 103 15.04 1.03 -7.93
CA GLN A 103 16.33 1.62 -7.54
C GLN A 103 16.19 2.30 -6.19
N LEU A 104 17.24 2.22 -5.37
CA LEU A 104 17.27 2.81 -4.04
C LEU A 104 18.34 3.90 -3.93
N VAL A 105 17.97 4.98 -3.23
CA VAL A 105 18.89 6.01 -2.73
C VAL A 105 19.17 5.78 -1.24
N SER A 106 18.21 5.18 -0.53
CA SER A 106 18.31 4.77 0.86
C SER A 106 19.42 3.74 1.07
N ASP A 107 19.98 3.72 2.29
CA ASP A 107 21.09 2.85 2.64
C ASP A 107 20.68 1.38 2.82
N SER A 108 19.43 1.14 3.20
CA SER A 108 18.88 -0.19 3.44
C SER A 108 17.64 -0.47 2.60
N TYR A 109 17.44 -1.74 2.24
CA TYR A 109 16.23 -2.19 1.56
C TYR A 109 15.07 -2.40 2.55
N SER A 110 14.01 -1.62 2.39
CA SER A 110 12.70 -1.76 3.05
C SER A 110 11.55 -1.51 2.07
N HIS A 111 11.84 -1.37 0.77
CA HIS A 111 10.96 -0.79 -0.25
C HIS A 111 10.06 -1.86 -0.87
N ILE A 112 9.32 -2.56 -0.02
CA ILE A 112 8.32 -3.54 -0.43
C ILE A 112 7.09 -3.38 0.46
N PHE A 113 5.91 -3.26 -0.15
CA PHE A 113 4.65 -3.24 0.59
C PHE A 113 3.51 -3.81 -0.26
N VAL A 114 2.51 -4.40 0.38
CA VAL A 114 1.36 -5.00 -0.31
C VAL A 114 0.22 -4.00 -0.42
N THR A 115 -0.60 -4.14 -1.46
CA THR A 115 -1.81 -3.34 -1.67
C THR A 115 -2.92 -4.20 -2.27
N ASN A 116 -4.17 -3.86 -1.97
CA ASN A 116 -5.36 -4.36 -2.65
C ASN A 116 -6.10 -3.25 -3.43
N LYS A 117 -5.44 -2.11 -3.64
CA LYS A 117 -5.99 -0.91 -4.30
C LYS A 117 -4.96 -0.35 -5.30
N ILE A 118 -5.41 0.60 -6.13
CA ILE A 118 -4.49 1.44 -6.90
C ILE A 118 -3.55 2.19 -5.96
N VAL A 119 -2.38 2.60 -6.45
CA VAL A 119 -1.34 3.21 -5.62
C VAL A 119 -0.84 4.53 -6.20
N ASP A 120 -0.32 5.39 -5.32
CA ASP A 120 0.51 6.52 -5.72
C ASP A 120 1.90 6.07 -6.18
N ASP A 121 2.56 6.85 -7.06
CA ASP A 121 3.94 6.55 -7.48
C ASP A 121 4.95 6.64 -6.32
N SER A 122 4.58 7.34 -5.25
CA SER A 122 5.39 7.54 -4.06
C SER A 122 4.87 6.74 -2.86
N PHE A 123 4.17 5.64 -3.12
CA PHE A 123 3.53 4.79 -2.11
C PHE A 123 4.51 4.31 -1.04
N VAL A 124 5.64 3.72 -1.43
CA VAL A 124 6.66 3.25 -0.48
C VAL A 124 7.83 4.23 -0.29
N SER A 125 8.07 5.19 -1.20
CA SER A 125 9.06 6.26 -1.01
C SER A 125 8.76 7.49 -1.85
N ASN A 126 9.16 8.68 -1.40
CA ASN A 126 9.06 9.92 -2.16
C ASN A 126 10.41 10.40 -2.73
N LYS A 127 11.51 9.67 -2.53
CA LYS A 127 12.83 10.10 -3.02
C LYS A 127 12.90 10.01 -4.53
N SER A 128 13.59 10.94 -5.20
CA SER A 128 13.56 11.13 -6.66
C SER A 128 13.75 9.85 -7.50
N ARG A 129 14.60 8.91 -7.06
CA ARG A 129 14.90 7.65 -7.78
C ARG A 129 14.19 6.41 -7.23
N GLU A 130 13.41 6.56 -6.15
CA GLU A 130 12.71 5.47 -5.47
C GLU A 130 11.22 5.49 -5.85
N ARG A 131 10.93 5.41 -7.15
CA ARG A 131 9.55 5.39 -7.64
C ARG A 131 8.97 3.98 -7.48
N GLY A 132 7.74 3.90 -7.00
CA GLY A 132 7.00 2.67 -6.80
C GLY A 132 6.56 2.04 -8.12
N TYR A 133 6.65 0.72 -8.17
CA TYR A 133 6.12 -0.13 -9.22
C TYR A 133 5.21 -1.15 -8.56
N VAL A 134 3.93 -1.09 -8.89
CA VAL A 134 2.94 -2.07 -8.41
C VAL A 134 2.79 -3.20 -9.41
N PHE A 135 2.82 -4.43 -8.90
CA PHE A 135 2.69 -5.66 -9.65
C PHE A 135 1.36 -6.33 -9.26
N PRO A 136 0.26 -6.16 -10.01
CA PRO A 136 -1.00 -6.85 -9.73
C PRO A 136 -0.81 -8.35 -9.90
N LEU A 137 -1.34 -9.14 -8.97
CA LEU A 137 -1.25 -10.61 -8.99
C LEU A 137 -2.10 -11.22 -10.12
N TYR A 138 -3.21 -10.55 -10.44
CA TYR A 138 -4.13 -10.97 -11.48
C TYR A 138 -4.35 -9.89 -12.54
N LEU A 139 -4.61 -10.31 -13.77
CA LEU A 139 -5.05 -9.46 -14.87
C LEU A 139 -6.54 -9.66 -15.13
N TYR A 140 -7.20 -8.56 -15.45
CA TYR A 140 -8.61 -8.53 -15.85
C TYR A 140 -8.71 -8.18 -17.32
N PRO A 141 -9.60 -8.82 -18.10
CA PRO A 141 -9.75 -8.55 -19.53
C PRO A 141 -10.13 -7.09 -19.79
N ASP A 142 -9.68 -6.55 -20.93
CA ASP A 142 -10.10 -5.25 -21.43
C ASP A 142 -11.46 -5.38 -22.09
N ASN A 143 -12.52 -5.25 -21.28
CA ASN A 143 -13.88 -5.19 -21.81
C ASN A 143 -14.10 -3.80 -22.43
N HIS A 144 -13.67 -3.63 -23.69
CA HIS A 144 -14.11 -2.50 -24.51
C HIS A 144 -15.60 -2.59 -24.88
N GLU A 145 -16.28 -3.68 -24.57
CA GLU A 145 -17.71 -3.85 -24.80
C GLU A 145 -18.42 -4.42 -23.56
N GLN A 146 -19.43 -3.66 -23.14
CA GLN A 146 -20.62 -4.05 -22.37
C GLN A 146 -20.49 -4.26 -20.85
N GLN A 147 -21.22 -3.37 -20.15
CA GLN A 147 -21.77 -3.60 -18.82
C GLN A 147 -22.62 -4.87 -18.83
N ILE A 148 -22.20 -5.94 -18.14
CA ILE A 148 -23.07 -7.04 -17.74
C ILE A 148 -22.71 -7.50 -16.32
N ILE A 149 -23.55 -7.08 -15.37
CA ILE A 149 -24.22 -7.91 -14.34
C ILE A 149 -23.44 -9.14 -13.84
N LEU A 150 -23.01 -9.09 -12.58
CA LEU A 150 -22.88 -10.20 -11.61
C LEU A 150 -22.32 -11.55 -12.12
N SER A 151 -21.39 -11.54 -13.07
CA SER A 151 -20.46 -12.64 -13.29
C SER A 151 -19.05 -12.08 -13.21
N THR A 152 -18.27 -12.57 -12.24
CA THR A 152 -16.86 -12.21 -12.07
C THR A 152 -16.15 -12.41 -13.40
N ALA A 153 -15.74 -11.33 -14.06
CA ALA A 153 -14.84 -11.42 -15.20
C ALA A 153 -13.67 -12.32 -14.80
N LYS A 154 -13.48 -13.44 -15.52
CA LYS A 154 -12.52 -14.46 -15.14
C LYS A 154 -11.10 -13.88 -15.25
N ARG A 155 -10.54 -13.49 -14.11
CA ARG A 155 -9.17 -12.96 -14.00
C ARG A 155 -8.15 -14.06 -14.32
N THR A 156 -6.98 -13.67 -14.80
CA THR A 156 -5.88 -14.60 -15.11
C THR A 156 -4.66 -14.27 -14.25
N PRO A 157 -3.87 -15.27 -13.80
CA PRO A 157 -2.63 -15.01 -13.07
C PRO A 157 -1.64 -14.17 -13.89
N ASN A 158 -1.06 -13.14 -13.27
CA ASN A 158 0.00 -12.32 -13.84
C ASN A 158 1.39 -12.91 -13.52
N LEU A 159 1.58 -14.19 -13.86
CA LEU A 159 2.80 -14.95 -13.54
C LEU A 159 3.37 -15.58 -14.81
N ASN A 160 4.70 -15.63 -14.90
CA ASN A 160 5.35 -16.31 -16.01
C ASN A 160 5.12 -17.83 -15.92
N THR A 161 4.45 -18.39 -16.91
CA THR A 161 4.02 -19.80 -16.92
C THR A 161 5.19 -20.78 -16.91
N ASP A 162 6.32 -20.45 -17.53
CA ASP A 162 7.49 -21.34 -17.56
C ASP A 162 8.23 -21.38 -16.21
N ILE A 163 8.27 -20.25 -15.50
CA ILE A 163 8.80 -20.21 -14.12
C ILE A 163 7.88 -21.01 -13.19
N ILE A 164 6.56 -20.86 -13.33
CA ILE A 164 5.60 -21.60 -12.49
C ILE A 164 5.69 -23.11 -12.72
N LYS A 165 5.87 -23.56 -13.97
CA LYS A 165 6.13 -24.99 -14.26
C LYS A 165 7.40 -25.49 -13.56
N GLN A 166 8.49 -24.73 -13.62
CA GLN A 166 9.73 -25.10 -12.92
C GLN A 166 9.54 -25.21 -11.40
N ILE A 167 8.79 -24.28 -10.80
CA ILE A 167 8.48 -24.32 -9.37
C ILE A 167 7.60 -25.53 -9.05
N ALA A 168 6.56 -25.77 -9.84
CA ALA A 168 5.65 -26.91 -9.69
C ALA A 168 6.41 -28.25 -9.75
N GLU A 169 7.28 -28.41 -10.76
CA GLU A 169 8.14 -29.59 -10.92
C GLU A 169 9.10 -29.77 -9.74
N LYS A 170 9.77 -28.69 -9.31
CA LYS A 170 10.71 -28.74 -8.19
C LYS A 170 10.03 -29.09 -6.87
N LEU A 171 8.80 -28.61 -6.65
CA LEU A 171 8.05 -28.83 -5.43
C LEU A 171 7.20 -30.11 -5.44
N GLY A 172 6.99 -30.73 -6.60
CA GLY A 172 6.05 -31.84 -6.76
C GLY A 172 4.59 -31.43 -6.49
N LEU A 173 4.24 -30.18 -6.77
CA LEU A 173 2.90 -29.61 -6.54
C LEU A 173 2.22 -29.24 -7.86
N THR A 174 0.89 -29.18 -7.85
CA THR A 174 0.11 -28.74 -9.01
C THR A 174 -0.26 -27.26 -8.89
N PHE A 175 0.00 -26.46 -9.92
CA PHE A 175 -0.41 -25.06 -9.93
C PHE A 175 -1.87 -24.90 -10.36
N THR A 176 -2.63 -24.08 -9.64
CA THR A 176 -4.01 -23.70 -9.97
C THR A 176 -4.13 -22.19 -10.10
N ASN A 177 -5.08 -21.71 -10.92
CA ASN A 177 -5.22 -20.26 -11.13
C ASN A 177 -5.78 -19.52 -9.92
N GLU A 178 -6.52 -20.23 -9.06
CA GLU A 178 -7.12 -19.70 -7.84
C GLU A 178 -6.80 -20.62 -6.68
N LYS A 179 -6.79 -20.07 -5.46
CA LYS A 179 -6.59 -20.87 -4.26
C LYS A 179 -7.79 -21.78 -4.05
N GLU A 180 -7.53 -23.07 -3.91
CA GLU A 180 -8.54 -24.11 -3.67
C GLU A 180 -8.14 -25.01 -2.50
N THR A 181 -9.05 -25.86 -2.07
CA THR A 181 -8.84 -26.79 -0.94
C THR A 181 -8.22 -28.12 -1.33
N THR A 182 -7.96 -28.33 -2.63
CA THR A 182 -7.35 -29.57 -3.15
C THR A 182 -5.95 -29.72 -2.55
N GLU A 183 -5.63 -30.93 -2.06
CA GLU A 183 -4.30 -31.22 -1.53
C GLU A 183 -3.23 -31.16 -2.64
N ASN A 184 -1.99 -30.85 -2.24
CA ASN A 184 -0.83 -30.79 -3.14
C ASN A 184 -0.98 -29.79 -4.30
N THR A 185 -1.76 -28.74 -4.10
CA THR A 185 -1.85 -27.61 -5.03
C THR A 185 -1.26 -26.33 -4.43
N PHE A 186 -0.85 -25.41 -5.29
CA PHE A 186 -0.52 -24.03 -4.93
C PHE A 186 -1.05 -23.07 -5.99
N ALA A 187 -1.29 -21.83 -5.59
CA ALA A 187 -1.94 -20.81 -6.39
C ALA A 187 -1.10 -19.53 -6.45
N PRO A 188 -1.47 -18.51 -7.26
CA PRO A 188 -0.74 -17.25 -7.33
C PRO A 188 -0.50 -16.59 -5.98
N ILE A 189 -1.48 -16.65 -5.07
CA ILE A 189 -1.37 -16.05 -3.75
C ILE A 189 -0.25 -16.69 -2.91
N ASP A 190 -0.04 -18.00 -3.06
CA ASP A 190 1.06 -18.71 -2.37
C ASP A 190 2.42 -18.26 -2.89
N ILE A 191 2.54 -18.00 -4.20
CA ILE A 191 3.76 -17.46 -4.80
C ILE A 191 4.02 -16.03 -4.31
N LEU A 192 2.98 -15.20 -4.24
CA LEU A 192 3.08 -13.84 -3.70
C LEU A 192 3.55 -13.90 -2.24
N ASP A 193 2.94 -14.74 -1.42
CA ASP A 193 3.27 -14.88 0.00
C ASP A 193 4.69 -15.41 0.21
N TYR A 194 5.13 -16.39 -0.59
CA TYR A 194 6.53 -16.83 -0.61
C TYR A 194 7.51 -15.69 -0.95
N ILE A 195 7.24 -14.93 -2.03
CA ILE A 195 8.05 -13.77 -2.41
C ILE A 195 8.08 -12.74 -1.28
N TYR A 196 6.93 -12.50 -0.67
CA TYR A 196 6.79 -11.52 0.40
C TYR A 196 7.59 -11.91 1.63
N ALA A 197 7.58 -13.18 2.04
CA ALA A 197 8.41 -13.69 3.12
C ALA A 197 9.90 -13.53 2.82
N VAL A 198 10.36 -13.96 1.66
CA VAL A 198 11.79 -13.86 1.29
C VAL A 198 12.25 -12.40 1.29
N LEU A 199 11.47 -11.50 0.73
CA LEU A 199 11.79 -10.07 0.69
C LEU A 199 11.58 -9.37 2.04
N HIS A 200 11.04 -10.06 3.05
CA HIS A 200 10.99 -9.61 4.43
C HIS A 200 12.12 -10.19 5.31
N SER A 201 12.88 -11.20 4.86
CA SER A 201 14.03 -11.71 5.60
C SER A 201 15.13 -10.65 5.77
N PRO A 202 15.49 -10.25 7.01
CA PRO A 202 16.67 -9.42 7.26
C PRO A 202 17.96 -10.04 6.70
N ASN A 203 18.16 -11.35 6.87
CA ASN A 203 19.35 -12.04 6.34
C ASN A 203 19.43 -11.94 4.81
N TYR A 204 18.33 -12.15 4.09
CA TYR A 204 18.28 -11.99 2.63
C TYR A 204 18.59 -10.55 2.23
N ARG A 205 17.96 -9.57 2.89
CA ARG A 205 18.14 -8.14 2.60
C ARG A 205 19.60 -7.71 2.78
N GLU A 206 20.27 -8.18 3.84
CA GLU A 206 21.68 -7.88 4.09
C GLU A 206 22.59 -8.58 3.08
N LYS A 207 22.38 -9.88 2.83
CA LYS A 207 23.18 -10.68 1.88
C LYS A 207 23.18 -10.09 0.48
N TYR A 208 22.04 -9.56 0.03
CA TYR A 208 21.86 -9.07 -1.35
C TYR A 208 21.75 -7.54 -1.46
N LYS A 209 22.11 -6.78 -0.41
CA LYS A 209 21.89 -5.32 -0.33
C LYS A 209 22.39 -4.52 -1.52
N GLU A 210 23.57 -4.86 -2.06
CA GLU A 210 24.16 -4.16 -3.20
C GLU A 210 23.33 -4.36 -4.48
N PHE A 211 22.77 -5.56 -4.68
CA PHE A 211 21.89 -5.86 -5.81
C PHE A 211 20.52 -5.21 -5.64
N LEU A 212 19.97 -5.28 -4.43
CA LEU A 212 18.68 -4.67 -4.08
C LEU A 212 18.67 -3.14 -4.24
N LYS A 213 19.85 -2.50 -4.25
CA LYS A 213 19.98 -1.05 -4.43
C LYS A 213 19.85 -0.62 -5.89
N ILE A 214 20.20 -1.47 -6.86
CA ILE A 214 20.42 -1.07 -8.25
C ILE A 214 19.35 -1.57 -9.23
N ASP A 215 18.65 -2.66 -8.91
CA ASP A 215 17.60 -3.23 -9.76
C ASP A 215 16.54 -3.98 -8.92
N PHE A 216 15.52 -4.51 -9.60
CA PHE A 216 14.48 -5.31 -8.95
C PHE A 216 15.05 -6.51 -8.17
N PRO A 217 14.45 -6.85 -7.01
CA PRO A 217 14.88 -8.01 -6.23
C PRO A 217 14.75 -9.31 -7.01
N ARG A 218 15.72 -10.21 -6.83
CA ARG A 218 15.70 -11.55 -7.42
C ARG A 218 15.47 -12.59 -6.34
N VAL A 219 14.28 -13.18 -6.34
CA VAL A 219 13.89 -14.16 -5.33
C VAL A 219 14.39 -15.55 -5.73
N PRO A 220 15.13 -16.28 -4.87
CA PRO A 220 15.54 -17.65 -5.13
C PRO A 220 14.34 -18.58 -5.26
N TYR A 221 14.47 -19.61 -6.08
CA TYR A 221 13.42 -20.62 -6.20
C TYR A 221 13.28 -21.40 -4.89
N PRO A 222 12.04 -21.78 -4.51
CA PRO A 222 11.81 -22.59 -3.32
C PRO A 222 12.70 -23.83 -3.30
N LYS A 223 13.29 -24.15 -2.15
CA LYS A 223 14.22 -25.29 -2.01
C LYS A 223 13.50 -26.63 -2.12
N ASP A 224 12.47 -26.79 -1.30
CA ASP A 224 11.68 -27.99 -1.12
C ASP A 224 10.27 -27.59 -0.61
N GLN A 225 9.34 -28.54 -0.66
CA GLN A 225 7.94 -28.33 -0.28
C GLN A 225 7.77 -27.85 1.16
N ASN A 226 8.56 -28.37 2.11
CA ASN A 226 8.43 -28.00 3.52
C ASN A 226 8.87 -26.55 3.74
N THR A 227 10.06 -26.19 3.25
CA THR A 227 10.58 -24.82 3.33
C THR A 227 9.64 -23.83 2.61
N PHE A 228 9.11 -24.22 1.44
CA PHE A 228 8.14 -23.41 0.70
C PHE A 228 6.92 -23.07 1.56
N TRP A 229 6.23 -24.07 2.11
CA TRP A 229 5.00 -23.83 2.88
C TRP A 229 5.24 -23.10 4.20
N GLN A 230 6.40 -23.29 4.85
CA GLN A 230 6.77 -22.50 6.02
C GLN A 230 6.90 -21.01 5.69
N LEU A 231 7.57 -20.68 4.58
CA LEU A 231 7.72 -19.30 4.12
C LEU A 231 6.40 -18.71 3.61
N VAL A 232 5.60 -19.49 2.87
CA VAL A 232 4.24 -19.07 2.43
C VAL A 232 3.40 -18.68 3.64
N LYS A 233 3.38 -19.50 4.70
CA LYS A 233 2.62 -19.20 5.91
C LYS A 233 3.05 -17.88 6.56
N LEU A 234 4.36 -17.66 6.72
CA LEU A 234 4.86 -16.42 7.33
C LEU A 234 4.60 -15.20 6.42
N GLY A 235 4.72 -15.37 5.10
CA GLY A 235 4.41 -14.34 4.13
C GLY A 235 2.94 -13.95 4.11
N GLU A 236 2.05 -14.94 4.21
CA GLU A 236 0.60 -14.76 4.35
C GLU A 236 0.28 -13.95 5.62
N GLU A 237 0.88 -14.33 6.76
CA GLU A 237 0.69 -13.60 8.03
C GLU A 237 1.10 -12.12 7.87
N ILE A 238 2.28 -11.84 7.29
CA ILE A 238 2.72 -10.45 7.06
C ILE A 238 1.78 -9.74 6.07
N ARG A 239 1.37 -10.39 4.98
CA ARG A 239 0.44 -9.79 4.00
C ARG A 239 -0.87 -9.38 4.65
N GLN A 240 -1.52 -10.28 5.39
CA GLN A 240 -2.80 -10.01 6.04
C GLN A 240 -2.65 -8.90 7.11
N ILE A 241 -1.53 -8.86 7.82
CA ILE A 241 -1.21 -7.79 8.77
C ILE A 241 -1.04 -6.45 8.05
N HIS A 242 -0.31 -6.42 6.93
CA HIS A 242 -0.07 -5.19 6.17
C HIS A 242 -1.31 -4.65 5.45
N LEU A 243 -2.25 -5.52 5.08
CA LEU A 243 -3.59 -5.13 4.60
C LEU A 243 -4.55 -4.76 5.75
N LEU A 244 -4.13 -4.91 7.01
CA LEU A 244 -4.96 -4.73 8.22
C LEU A 244 -6.20 -5.65 8.24
N GLU A 245 -6.10 -6.82 7.62
CA GLU A 245 -7.17 -7.83 7.52
C GLU A 245 -7.04 -8.92 8.59
N SER A 246 -5.84 -9.12 9.15
CA SER A 246 -5.60 -10.12 10.18
C SER A 246 -6.28 -9.74 11.51
N PRO A 247 -7.00 -10.66 12.18
CA PRO A 247 -7.59 -10.41 13.51
C PRO A 247 -6.56 -10.02 14.58
N ILE A 248 -5.26 -10.27 14.35
CA ILE A 248 -4.22 -9.87 15.29
C ILE A 248 -4.12 -8.35 15.43
N VAL A 249 -4.40 -7.59 14.37
CA VAL A 249 -4.28 -6.11 14.41
C VAL A 249 -5.37 -5.46 15.28
N GLU A 250 -6.46 -6.19 15.58
CA GLU A 250 -7.51 -5.77 16.51
C GLU A 250 -7.12 -6.00 17.99
N LYS A 251 -6.03 -6.72 18.26
CA LYS A 251 -5.52 -6.95 19.61
C LYS A 251 -4.55 -5.84 19.99
N TYR A 252 -5.09 -4.67 20.29
CA TYR A 252 -4.28 -3.49 20.59
C TYR A 252 -3.31 -3.72 21.74
N ILE A 253 -2.03 -3.45 21.48
CA ILE A 253 -0.96 -3.48 22.49
C ILE A 253 -0.73 -2.11 23.15
N THR A 254 -1.42 -1.08 22.65
CA THR A 254 -1.29 0.31 23.10
C THR A 254 -2.56 0.76 23.82
N GLN A 255 -2.45 1.85 24.58
CA GLN A 255 -3.59 2.52 25.22
C GLN A 255 -3.64 3.98 24.82
N TYR A 256 -4.81 4.61 24.85
CA TYR A 256 -4.97 6.05 24.62
C TYR A 256 -5.74 6.66 25.81
N PRO A 257 -5.07 6.92 26.95
CA PRO A 257 -5.75 7.06 28.24
C PRO A 257 -6.15 8.49 28.62
N ILE A 258 -5.71 9.49 27.87
CA ILE A 258 -5.91 10.91 28.22
C ILE A 258 -6.95 11.54 27.30
N ASP A 259 -8.06 11.97 27.88
CA ASP A 259 -9.09 12.74 27.19
C ASP A 259 -8.59 14.14 26.82
N GLY A 260 -9.17 14.73 25.76
CA GLY A 260 -8.78 16.05 25.26
C GLY A 260 -9.37 16.34 23.90
N ASP A 261 -8.77 17.30 23.19
CA ASP A 261 -9.25 17.75 21.87
C ASP A 261 -8.87 16.82 20.71
N ASN A 262 -7.93 15.90 20.95
CA ASN A 262 -7.34 14.98 19.96
C ASN A 262 -6.65 15.69 18.79
N ILE A 263 -6.24 16.96 18.96
CA ILE A 263 -5.55 17.71 17.91
C ILE A 263 -4.09 17.30 17.88
N VAL A 264 -3.62 16.81 16.73
CA VAL A 264 -2.21 16.49 16.53
C VAL A 264 -1.43 17.77 16.31
N THR A 265 -0.36 17.99 17.06
CA THR A 265 0.53 19.14 16.90
C THR A 265 1.91 18.68 16.45
N LYS A 266 2.77 18.32 17.39
CA LYS A 266 4.11 17.79 17.12
C LYS A 266 4.24 16.41 17.75
N PRO A 267 4.11 15.34 16.95
CA PRO A 267 4.29 13.99 17.44
C PRO A 267 5.67 13.79 18.08
N LYS A 268 5.73 13.21 19.27
CA LYS A 268 6.98 12.94 19.99
C LYS A 268 6.93 11.57 20.64
N TYR A 269 7.95 10.75 20.41
CA TYR A 269 8.17 9.53 21.16
C TYR A 269 9.02 9.81 22.40
N GLN A 270 8.57 9.31 23.55
CA GLN A 270 9.31 9.38 24.80
C GLN A 270 8.83 8.27 25.74
N ASP A 271 9.77 7.45 26.26
CA ASP A 271 9.52 6.47 27.33
C ASP A 271 8.32 5.53 27.06
N GLY A 272 8.24 4.96 25.85
CA GLY A 272 7.13 4.09 25.45
C GLY A 272 5.82 4.81 25.11
N LYS A 273 5.83 6.15 25.04
CA LYS A 273 4.67 6.97 24.70
C LYS A 273 4.87 7.73 23.40
N VAL A 274 3.86 7.72 22.54
CA VAL A 274 3.76 8.62 21.37
C VAL A 274 2.77 9.72 21.70
N TYR A 275 3.29 10.89 22.07
CA TYR A 275 2.52 12.11 22.26
C TYR A 275 2.02 12.62 20.91
N ILE A 276 0.72 12.92 20.81
CA ILE A 276 0.17 13.64 19.65
C ILE A 276 0.17 15.16 19.89
N ASN A 277 0.11 15.57 21.16
CA ASN A 277 0.22 16.95 21.64
C ASN A 277 0.85 16.97 23.05
N ASN A 278 0.83 18.11 23.74
CA ASN A 278 1.48 18.26 25.05
C ASN A 278 0.92 17.36 26.16
N THR A 279 -0.30 16.83 26.00
CA THR A 279 -1.02 16.11 27.06
C THR A 279 -1.43 14.70 26.67
N GLN A 280 -1.89 14.52 25.43
CA GLN A 280 -2.46 13.26 24.94
C GLN A 280 -1.42 12.42 24.21
N TYR A 281 -1.45 11.11 24.45
CA TYR A 281 -0.49 10.16 23.91
C TYR A 281 -1.05 8.75 23.77
N PHE A 282 -0.49 7.99 22.84
CA PHE A 282 -0.57 6.53 22.82
C PHE A 282 0.49 5.97 23.77
N ASN A 283 0.09 5.16 24.75
CA ASN A 283 0.95 4.50 25.72
C ASN A 283 1.34 3.09 25.24
N HIS A 284 2.43 2.55 25.82
CA HIS A 284 2.97 1.22 25.53
C HIS A 284 3.31 0.99 24.04
N VAL A 285 3.77 2.04 23.35
CA VAL A 285 4.23 1.93 21.95
C VAL A 285 5.65 1.35 21.94
N PRO A 286 5.87 0.16 21.36
CA PRO A 286 7.21 -0.40 21.21
C PRO A 286 8.08 0.52 20.37
N GLU A 287 9.33 0.74 20.80
CA GLU A 287 10.27 1.60 20.06
C GLU A 287 10.53 1.08 18.64
N ILE A 288 10.54 -0.25 18.47
CA ILE A 288 10.69 -0.88 17.17
C ILE A 288 9.60 -0.44 16.19
N ALA A 289 8.33 -0.35 16.61
CA ALA A 289 7.23 0.10 15.77
C ALA A 289 7.36 1.59 15.42
N TRP A 290 7.81 2.42 16.36
CA TRP A 290 8.04 3.85 16.10
C TRP A 290 9.13 4.11 15.06
N ASN A 291 10.16 3.27 15.07
CA ASN A 291 11.33 3.41 14.20
C ASN A 291 11.28 2.54 12.94
N PHE A 292 10.29 1.66 12.80
CA PHE A 292 10.18 0.72 11.69
C PHE A 292 10.05 1.43 10.34
N TYR A 293 10.87 1.02 9.37
CA TYR A 293 10.85 1.58 8.02
C TYR A 293 10.07 0.70 7.05
N ILE A 294 9.21 1.33 6.25
CA ILE A 294 8.62 0.77 5.03
C ILE A 294 8.97 1.73 3.89
N GLY A 295 9.85 1.26 3.02
CA GLY A 295 10.59 2.06 2.05
C GLY A 295 11.23 3.30 2.69
N GLY A 296 10.94 4.47 2.14
CA GLY A 296 11.44 5.75 2.59
C GLY A 296 10.71 6.35 3.79
N TYR A 297 9.72 5.65 4.36
CA TYR A 297 8.87 6.17 5.43
C TYR A 297 8.99 5.38 6.73
N GLN A 298 8.74 6.07 7.85
CA GLN A 298 8.44 5.45 9.14
C GLN A 298 6.93 5.61 9.37
N PRO A 299 6.10 4.59 9.10
CA PRO A 299 4.65 4.77 9.02
C PRO A 299 4.02 5.32 10.30
N ALA A 300 4.44 4.83 11.47
CA ALA A 300 3.97 5.34 12.77
C ALA A 300 4.22 6.84 12.93
N GLN A 301 5.37 7.34 12.48
CA GLN A 301 5.66 8.77 12.56
C GLN A 301 4.92 9.56 11.48
N LYS A 302 4.97 9.06 10.25
CA LYS A 302 4.47 9.77 9.07
C LYS A 302 2.96 9.97 9.15
N TRP A 303 2.23 8.95 9.55
CA TRP A 303 0.77 8.98 9.63
C TRP A 303 0.27 10.11 10.55
N LEU A 304 0.92 10.30 11.71
CA LEU A 304 0.64 11.41 12.63
C LEU A 304 1.13 12.75 12.09
N LYS A 305 2.32 12.82 11.49
CA LYS A 305 2.86 14.07 10.91
C LYS A 305 1.95 14.63 9.82
N ASP A 306 1.40 13.76 8.97
CA ASP A 306 0.47 14.15 7.91
C ASP A 306 -0.89 14.62 8.49
N ARG A 307 -1.16 14.33 9.77
CA ARG A 307 -2.34 14.74 10.54
C ARG A 307 -2.14 15.98 11.41
N LYS A 308 -1.02 16.69 11.26
CA LYS A 308 -0.77 17.93 11.98
C LYS A 308 -1.91 18.95 11.82
N ASP A 309 -2.26 19.59 12.92
CA ASP A 309 -3.32 20.60 13.08
C ASP A 309 -4.73 20.05 12.83
N ARG A 310 -4.89 18.72 12.87
CA ARG A 310 -6.18 18.04 12.70
C ARG A 310 -6.55 17.24 13.94
N LYS A 311 -7.85 17.15 14.18
CA LYS A 311 -8.45 16.30 15.20
C LYS A 311 -8.47 14.85 14.73
N LEU A 312 -8.00 13.93 15.56
CA LEU A 312 -8.20 12.50 15.36
C LEU A 312 -9.60 12.10 15.84
N GLU A 313 -10.37 11.48 14.95
CA GLU A 313 -11.62 10.83 15.32
C GLU A 313 -11.34 9.48 16.01
N ILE A 314 -12.37 8.83 16.54
CA ILE A 314 -12.20 7.54 17.25
C ILE A 314 -11.64 6.48 16.30
N GLU A 315 -12.11 6.46 15.05
CA GLU A 315 -11.64 5.56 14.02
C GLU A 315 -10.17 5.81 13.67
N ASP A 316 -9.72 7.05 13.69
CA ASP A 316 -8.30 7.43 13.49
C ASP A 316 -7.42 6.87 14.62
N ILE A 317 -7.90 6.95 15.86
CA ILE A 317 -7.19 6.40 17.03
C ILE A 317 -7.05 4.89 16.88
N PHE A 318 -8.14 4.17 16.62
CA PHE A 318 -8.11 2.72 16.40
C PHE A 318 -7.22 2.33 15.22
N HIS A 319 -7.32 3.04 14.11
CA HIS A 319 -6.47 2.81 12.94
C HIS A 319 -4.98 2.95 13.28
N TYR A 320 -4.61 3.99 14.03
CA TYR A 320 -3.23 4.17 14.47
C TYR A 320 -2.76 3.03 15.39
N GLN A 321 -3.61 2.55 16.30
CA GLN A 321 -3.27 1.39 17.14
C GLN A 321 -3.03 0.13 16.31
N LYS A 322 -3.81 -0.11 15.25
CA LYS A 322 -3.60 -1.21 14.30
C LYS A 322 -2.25 -1.11 13.59
N ILE A 323 -1.84 0.10 13.19
CA ILE A 323 -0.50 0.34 12.60
C ILE A 323 0.58 -0.10 13.57
N ILE A 324 0.48 0.26 14.86
CA ILE A 324 1.48 -0.13 15.85
C ILE A 324 1.56 -1.65 16.04
N VAL A 325 0.41 -2.33 16.08
CA VAL A 325 0.39 -3.81 16.14
C VAL A 325 1.03 -4.40 14.88
N ALA A 326 0.65 -3.89 13.70
CA ALA A 326 1.16 -4.38 12.43
C ALA A 326 2.69 -4.29 12.34
N LEU A 327 3.27 -3.13 12.67
CA LEU A 327 4.72 -2.93 12.64
C LEU A 327 5.45 -3.81 13.67
N THR A 328 4.84 -4.04 14.84
CA THR A 328 5.42 -4.89 15.89
C THR A 328 5.42 -6.37 15.47
N GLU A 329 4.30 -6.86 14.94
CA GLU A 329 4.20 -8.24 14.49
C GLU A 329 5.05 -8.50 13.24
N THR A 330 5.18 -7.53 12.34
CA THR A 330 6.08 -7.64 11.19
C THR A 330 7.53 -7.85 11.63
N ASP A 331 8.04 -7.09 12.60
CA ASP A 331 9.38 -7.32 13.16
C ASP A 331 9.55 -8.73 13.75
N ARG A 332 8.55 -9.22 14.50
CA ARG A 332 8.56 -10.58 15.03
C ARG A 332 8.61 -11.62 13.92
N LEU A 333 7.76 -11.49 12.90
CA LEU A 333 7.66 -12.43 11.78
C LEU A 333 8.93 -12.42 10.91
N MET A 334 9.55 -11.26 10.71
CA MET A 334 10.84 -11.14 10.03
C MET A 334 11.93 -11.97 10.72
N LYS A 335 11.95 -11.99 12.06
CA LYS A 335 12.88 -12.82 12.84
C LYS A 335 12.55 -14.32 12.76
N GLU A 336 11.28 -14.69 12.65
CA GLU A 336 10.88 -16.09 12.43
C GLU A 336 11.28 -16.58 11.03
N ILE A 337 11.14 -15.74 10.01
CA ILE A 337 11.57 -16.05 8.64
C ILE A 337 13.06 -16.37 8.61
N ASP A 338 13.90 -15.60 9.31
CA ASP A 338 15.36 -15.81 9.35
C ASP A 338 15.79 -17.13 10.02
N LYS A 339 14.90 -17.81 10.75
CA LYS A 339 15.15 -19.16 11.26
C LYS A 339 15.03 -20.23 10.18
N ILE A 340 14.42 -19.90 9.05
CA ILE A 340 14.26 -20.77 7.89
C ILE A 340 15.36 -20.44 6.89
N ALA A 341 16.09 -21.45 6.43
CA ALA A 341 17.16 -21.23 5.47
C ALA A 341 16.60 -20.81 4.09
N ILE A 342 16.94 -19.59 3.68
CA ILE A 342 16.72 -19.08 2.32
C ILE A 342 18.06 -19.19 1.57
N GLU A 343 18.08 -19.86 0.42
CA GLU A 343 19.32 -20.09 -0.35
C GLU A 343 19.83 -18.83 -1.09
#